data_AF-K2CEP1-F1
#
_entry.id   AF-K2CEP1-F1
#
_cell.length_a   1.000
_cell.length_b   1.000
_cell.length_c   1.000
_cell.angle_alpha   90.00
_cell.angle_beta   90.00
_cell.angle_gamma   90.00
#
_symmetry.space_group_name_H-M   'P 1'
#
loop_
_entity.id
_entity.type
_entity.pdbx_description
1 polymer ?
#
loop_
_entity_poly.entity_id
_entity_poly.type
_entity_poly.pdbx_seq_one_letter_code
_entity_poly.pdbx_strand_id
1 'polypeptide(L)'
;IGFDESILTTVQDISTKLYDIVFIGGFTRVHNDATKALEELAKHVRIDVWGYGIEHLAADSPLRTHYHGEAWGSTMYRIIRQAKICINRHSAAAEQYANNMRLYETTGLGTLLITDNKDNLNELFTIDKEIVSYHSTAELIEKIRYYLTHDDERERIAAAGQHRTLRDHTYRQRMQELHAILAQYY
;
A
#
# COMPACT_ATOMS: atom_id res chain seq x y z
N ILE A 1 -13.39 -0.44 6.32
CA ILE A 1 -12.03 -0.18 6.86
C ILE A 1 -11.75 1.32 6.67
N GLY A 2 -11.00 1.97 7.56
CA GLY A 2 -10.65 3.39 7.44
C GLY A 2 -9.24 3.71 7.95
N PHE A 3 -8.79 4.93 7.69
CA PHE A 3 -7.52 5.50 8.15
C PHE A 3 -7.72 6.30 9.45
N ASP A 4 -6.76 6.21 10.36
CA ASP A 4 -6.70 7.05 11.56
C ASP A 4 -5.87 8.30 11.26
N GLU A 5 -6.54 9.44 11.15
CA GLU A 5 -5.91 10.74 10.86
C GLU A 5 -4.90 11.17 11.93
N SER A 6 -5.02 10.68 13.18
CA SER A 6 -4.10 11.02 14.27
C SER A 6 -2.67 10.51 14.03
N ILE A 7 -2.51 9.52 13.15
CA ILE A 7 -1.21 8.98 12.73
C ILE A 7 -0.36 10.10 12.10
N LEU A 8 -0.95 11.06 11.39
CA LEU A 8 -0.20 12.14 10.73
C LEU A 8 0.64 12.95 11.72
N THR A 9 0.13 13.19 12.92
CA THR A 9 0.86 13.88 13.99
C THR A 9 2.10 13.10 14.44
N THR A 10 2.05 11.77 14.37
CA THR A 10 3.17 10.89 14.80
C THR A 10 4.33 10.82 13.79
N VAL A 11 4.09 11.27 12.56
CA VAL A 11 5.07 11.23 11.45
C VAL A 11 5.32 12.60 10.82
N GLN A 12 4.85 13.67 11.46
CA GLN A 12 4.91 15.04 10.93
C GLN A 12 6.35 15.56 10.73
N ASP A 13 7.32 15.00 11.45
CA ASP A 13 8.74 15.33 11.37
C ASP A 13 9.43 14.74 10.13
N ILE A 14 8.75 13.88 9.38
CA ILE A 14 9.33 13.15 8.26
C ILE A 14 9.08 13.88 6.94
N SER A 15 10.16 14.42 6.37
CA SER A 15 10.19 14.97 5.02
C SER A 15 11.10 14.20 4.06
N THR A 16 12.08 13.45 4.57
CA THR A 16 13.08 12.76 3.75
C THR A 16 12.59 11.40 3.29
N LYS A 17 12.68 11.14 1.99
CA LYS A 17 12.48 9.80 1.42
C LYS A 17 13.77 8.99 1.58
N LEU A 18 13.71 7.88 2.31
CA LEU A 18 14.83 6.95 2.54
C LEU A 18 14.77 5.72 1.64
N TYR A 19 13.57 5.39 1.13
CA TYR A 19 13.33 4.18 0.35
C TYR A 19 12.71 4.55 -0.99
N ASP A 20 13.18 3.91 -2.06
CA ASP A 20 12.53 4.04 -3.37
C ASP A 20 11.24 3.23 -3.40
N ILE A 21 11.30 1.97 -2.99
CA ILE A 21 10.18 1.03 -3.05
C ILE A 21 10.13 0.23 -1.75
N VAL A 22 8.97 0.20 -1.11
CA VAL A 22 8.72 -0.64 0.06
C VAL A 22 7.54 -1.57 -0.13
N PHE A 23 7.63 -2.77 0.44
CA PHE A 23 6.49 -3.64 0.70
C PHE A 23 6.47 -4.00 2.19
N ILE A 24 5.29 -3.93 2.80
CA ILE A 24 5.08 -4.34 4.18
C ILE A 24 3.86 -5.26 4.23
N GLY A 25 4.07 -6.54 4.52
CA GLY A 25 2.98 -7.52 4.56
C GLY A 25 3.42 -8.96 4.79
N GLY A 26 2.44 -9.84 4.99
CA GLY A 26 2.69 -11.24 5.31
C GLY A 26 3.08 -12.11 4.11
N PHE A 27 3.88 -13.14 4.40
CA PHE A 27 4.26 -14.21 3.48
C PHE A 27 3.72 -15.55 4.00
N THR A 28 2.44 -15.82 3.73
CA THR A 28 1.78 -17.07 4.15
C THR A 28 1.19 -17.78 2.94
N ARG A 29 0.69 -19.01 3.13
CA ARG A 29 0.15 -19.84 2.04
C ARG A 29 -0.97 -19.17 1.24
N VAL A 30 -1.76 -18.28 1.86
CA VAL A 30 -2.85 -17.56 1.17
C VAL A 30 -2.35 -16.43 0.26
N HIS A 31 -1.04 -16.15 0.28
CA HIS A 31 -0.39 -15.15 -0.55
C HIS A 31 0.49 -15.77 -1.66
N ASN A 32 0.50 -17.09 -1.86
CA ASN A 32 1.50 -17.77 -2.70
C ASN A 32 1.72 -17.12 -4.09
N ASP A 33 0.66 -16.85 -4.86
CA ASP A 33 0.83 -16.24 -6.19
C ASP A 33 1.21 -14.76 -6.11
N ALA A 34 0.67 -14.04 -5.14
CA ALA A 34 1.04 -12.66 -4.87
C ALA A 34 2.50 -12.53 -4.37
N THR A 35 3.04 -13.57 -3.73
CA THR A 35 4.45 -13.71 -3.34
C THR A 35 5.33 -13.92 -4.55
N LYS A 36 4.97 -14.81 -5.49
CA LYS A 36 5.73 -14.99 -6.74
C LYS A 36 5.86 -13.69 -7.53
N ALA A 37 4.81 -12.88 -7.58
CA ALA A 37 4.86 -11.57 -8.24
C ALA A 37 5.88 -10.62 -7.60
N LEU A 38 5.96 -10.58 -6.25
CA LEU A 38 6.98 -9.79 -5.56
C LEU A 38 8.38 -10.37 -5.72
N GLU A 39 8.53 -11.70 -5.70
CA GLU A 39 9.84 -12.34 -5.94
C GLU A 39 10.36 -12.03 -7.35
N GLU A 40 9.49 -12.07 -8.35
CA GLU A 40 9.85 -11.69 -9.71
C GLU A 40 10.21 -10.20 -9.79
N LEU A 41 9.42 -9.32 -9.19
CA LEU A 41 9.73 -7.90 -9.08
C LEU A 41 11.13 -7.65 -8.47
N ALA A 42 11.46 -8.33 -7.38
CA ALA A 42 12.72 -8.17 -6.64
C ALA A 42 13.96 -8.55 -7.45
N LYS A 43 13.82 -9.27 -8.58
CA LYS A 43 14.92 -9.55 -9.52
C LYS A 43 15.25 -8.36 -10.41
N HIS A 44 14.31 -7.43 -10.59
CA HIS A 44 14.41 -6.34 -11.58
C HIS A 44 14.57 -4.95 -10.97
N VAL A 45 14.17 -4.79 -9.71
CA VAL A 45 14.29 -3.54 -8.94
C VAL A 45 14.61 -3.85 -7.49
N ARG A 46 15.35 -2.95 -6.84
CA ARG A 46 15.56 -3.04 -5.38
C ARG A 46 14.26 -2.68 -4.67
N ILE A 47 13.75 -3.61 -3.88
CA ILE A 47 12.59 -3.42 -3.00
C ILE A 47 12.99 -3.72 -1.57
N ASP A 48 12.72 -2.81 -0.65
CA ASP A 48 12.93 -3.03 0.79
C ASP A 48 11.65 -3.63 1.41
N VAL A 49 11.80 -4.73 2.15
CA VAL A 49 10.69 -5.60 2.56
C VAL A 49 10.62 -5.72 4.08
N TRP A 50 9.41 -5.53 4.62
CA TRP A 50 9.07 -5.84 6.01
C TRP A 50 7.83 -6.74 6.10
N GLY A 51 7.71 -7.47 7.20
CA GLY A 51 6.52 -8.27 7.51
C GLY A 51 6.84 -9.66 8.03
N TYR A 52 5.81 -10.43 8.35
CA TYR A 52 5.95 -11.74 8.99
C TYR A 52 5.88 -12.89 7.96
N GLY A 53 6.28 -14.10 8.35
CA GLY A 53 6.18 -15.30 7.52
C GLY A 53 7.35 -15.49 6.54
N ILE A 54 8.44 -14.74 6.69
CA ILE A 54 9.60 -14.86 5.81
C ILE A 54 10.19 -16.29 5.80
N GLU A 55 10.04 -17.03 6.90
CA GLU A 55 10.41 -18.43 7.07
C GLU A 55 9.67 -19.39 6.12
N HIS A 56 8.52 -18.98 5.59
CA HIS A 56 7.77 -19.74 4.59
C HIS A 56 8.29 -19.54 3.16
N LEU A 57 9.18 -18.57 2.93
CA LEU A 57 9.83 -18.38 1.64
C LEU A 57 11.01 -19.33 1.47
N ALA A 58 11.28 -19.72 0.22
CA ALA A 58 12.48 -20.47 -0.12
C ALA A 58 13.76 -19.75 0.35
N ALA A 59 14.81 -20.50 0.68
CA ALA A 59 16.04 -19.94 1.22
C ALA A 59 16.75 -18.98 0.24
N ASP A 60 16.55 -19.19 -1.05
CA ASP A 60 17.08 -18.40 -2.18
C ASP A 60 16.08 -17.36 -2.70
N SER A 61 14.96 -17.13 -2.01
CA SER A 61 14.00 -16.10 -2.39
C SER A 61 14.67 -14.72 -2.45
N PRO A 62 14.53 -13.96 -3.56
CA PRO A 62 15.14 -12.64 -3.70
C PRO A 62 14.57 -11.61 -2.71
N LEU A 63 13.39 -11.87 -2.14
CA LEU A 63 12.79 -11.02 -1.11
C LEU A 63 13.59 -11.04 0.21
N ARG A 64 14.42 -12.07 0.43
CA ARG A 64 15.29 -12.17 1.62
C ARG A 64 16.46 -11.18 1.57
N THR A 65 16.90 -10.75 0.37
CA THR A 65 18.09 -9.90 0.19
C THR A 65 17.95 -8.52 0.87
N HIS A 66 16.73 -7.97 0.86
CA HIS A 66 16.42 -6.66 1.44
C HIS A 66 15.25 -6.78 2.44
N TYR A 67 15.23 -7.89 3.18
CA TYR A 67 14.30 -8.09 4.27
C TYR A 67 14.84 -7.49 5.56
N HIS A 68 13.99 -6.72 6.25
CA HIS A 68 14.38 -5.91 7.41
C HIS A 68 13.66 -6.31 8.72
N GLY A 69 13.00 -7.47 8.73
CA GLY A 69 12.20 -7.92 9.87
C GLY A 69 10.74 -7.46 9.80
N GLU A 70 10.08 -7.48 10.95
CA GLU A 70 8.70 -7.02 11.06
C GLU A 70 8.62 -5.52 11.33
N ALA A 71 7.57 -4.87 10.83
CA ALA A 71 7.26 -3.48 11.14
C ALA A 71 5.77 -3.33 11.47
N TRP A 72 5.49 -2.68 12.59
CA TRP A 72 4.13 -2.48 13.11
C TRP A 72 3.93 -1.04 13.59
N GLY A 73 2.68 -0.60 13.67
CA GLY A 73 2.29 0.69 14.25
C GLY A 73 3.11 1.88 13.72
N SER A 74 3.62 2.72 14.63
CA SER A 74 4.36 3.93 14.26
C SER A 74 5.58 3.65 13.39
N THR A 75 6.35 2.59 13.65
CA THR A 75 7.51 2.22 12.83
C THR A 75 7.08 1.95 11.38
N MET A 76 6.00 1.20 11.19
CA MET A 76 5.45 0.92 9.86
C MET A 76 5.02 2.21 9.15
N TYR A 77 4.33 3.12 9.84
CA TYR A 77 3.90 4.40 9.27
C TYR A 77 5.08 5.30 8.88
N ARG A 78 6.15 5.32 9.68
CA ARG A 78 7.40 6.03 9.34
C ARG A 78 8.01 5.46 8.06
N ILE A 79 8.14 4.14 7.95
CA ILE A 79 8.69 3.49 6.74
C ILE A 79 7.87 3.84 5.50
N ILE A 80 6.54 3.74 5.56
CA ILE A 80 5.65 4.10 4.44
C ILE A 80 5.86 5.58 4.05
N ARG A 81 5.86 6.48 5.03
CA ARG A 81 6.03 7.93 4.80
C ARG A 81 7.38 8.26 4.16
N GLN A 82 8.43 7.51 4.53
CA GLN A 82 9.78 7.62 3.99
C GLN A 82 9.98 6.91 2.64
N ALA A 83 8.98 6.21 2.12
CA ALA A 83 9.06 5.58 0.81
C ALA A 83 8.56 6.52 -0.30
N LYS A 84 9.17 6.46 -1.48
CA LYS A 84 8.59 7.07 -2.70
C LYS A 84 7.36 6.29 -3.15
N ILE A 85 7.48 4.97 -3.20
CA ILE A 85 6.43 4.05 -3.62
C ILE A 85 6.22 2.98 -2.55
N CYS A 86 4.97 2.75 -2.15
CA CYS A 86 4.59 1.59 -1.36
C CYS A 86 3.72 0.67 -2.20
N ILE A 87 4.18 -0.57 -2.36
CA ILE A 87 3.46 -1.59 -3.11
C ILE A 87 2.46 -2.26 -2.18
N ASN A 88 1.24 -2.42 -2.69
CA ASN A 88 0.22 -3.24 -2.08
C ASN A 88 -0.13 -4.42 -2.99
N ARG A 89 -0.58 -5.49 -2.37
CA ARG A 89 -1.19 -6.64 -3.04
C ARG A 89 -2.29 -7.20 -2.16
N HIS A 90 -3.35 -7.71 -2.76
CA HIS A 90 -4.39 -8.41 -2.03
C HIS A 90 -4.10 -9.92 -1.96
N SER A 91 -4.56 -10.57 -0.88
CA SER A 91 -4.50 -12.03 -0.77
C SER A 91 -5.57 -12.67 -1.63
N ALA A 92 -5.44 -13.98 -1.90
CA ALA A 92 -6.51 -14.72 -2.56
C ALA A 92 -7.84 -14.67 -1.78
N ALA A 93 -7.78 -14.51 -0.45
CA ALA A 93 -8.95 -14.39 0.42
C ALA A 93 -9.74 -13.07 0.22
N ALA A 94 -9.14 -12.07 -0.43
CA ALA A 94 -9.85 -10.85 -0.80
C ALA A 94 -10.65 -11.02 -2.12
N GLU A 95 -10.56 -12.20 -2.75
CA GLU A 95 -11.22 -12.52 -4.02
C GLU A 95 -11.04 -11.40 -5.06
N GLN A 96 -12.14 -10.80 -5.52
CA GLN A 96 -12.16 -9.72 -6.51
C GLN A 96 -12.21 -8.32 -5.88
N TYR A 97 -12.20 -8.21 -4.55
CA TYR A 97 -12.37 -6.96 -3.84
C TYR A 97 -11.05 -6.41 -3.28
N ALA A 98 -10.78 -5.14 -3.55
CA ALA A 98 -9.76 -4.34 -2.90
C ALA A 98 -10.17 -4.10 -1.45
N ASN A 99 -9.68 -4.97 -0.55
CA ASN A 99 -9.99 -4.88 0.87
C ASN A 99 -8.78 -5.23 1.74
N ASN A 100 -7.95 -4.24 2.02
CA ASN A 100 -7.01 -4.27 3.15
C ASN A 100 -6.74 -2.86 3.68
N MET A 101 -6.13 -2.77 4.87
CA MET A 101 -5.78 -1.50 5.48
C MET A 101 -4.71 -0.73 4.69
N ARG A 102 -3.83 -1.44 3.97
CA ARG A 102 -2.67 -0.85 3.30
C ARG A 102 -3.05 0.19 2.26
N LEU A 103 -4.18 0.00 1.57
CA LEU A 103 -4.74 0.99 0.65
C LEU A 103 -4.83 2.37 1.32
N TYR A 104 -5.44 2.42 2.50
CA TYR A 104 -5.73 3.64 3.24
C TYR A 104 -4.52 4.14 4.04
N GLU A 105 -3.72 3.24 4.59
CA GLU A 105 -2.49 3.62 5.32
C GLU A 105 -1.48 4.29 4.38
N THR A 106 -1.24 3.72 3.19
CA THR A 106 -0.31 4.29 2.23
C THR A 106 -0.78 5.62 1.67
N THR A 107 -2.02 5.68 1.20
CA THR A 107 -2.58 6.92 0.63
C THR A 107 -2.74 7.99 1.72
N GLY A 108 -3.26 7.64 2.90
CA GLY A 108 -3.43 8.56 4.02
C GLY A 108 -2.12 9.19 4.50
N LEU A 109 -1.00 8.47 4.36
CA LEU A 109 0.35 8.98 4.64
C LEU A 109 0.97 9.79 3.48
N GLY A 110 0.27 9.98 2.36
CA GLY A 110 0.76 10.73 1.21
C GLY A 110 1.98 10.09 0.55
N THR A 111 1.98 8.77 0.46
CA THR A 111 2.95 8.00 -0.32
C THR A 111 2.26 7.40 -1.53
N LEU A 112 2.94 7.35 -2.70
CA LEU A 112 2.33 6.75 -3.88
C LEU A 112 2.03 5.27 -3.62
N LEU A 113 0.77 4.91 -3.75
CA LEU A 113 0.31 3.53 -3.73
C LEU A 113 0.32 2.95 -5.15
N ILE A 114 1.00 1.81 -5.32
CA ILE A 114 0.82 0.94 -6.48
C ILE A 114 0.21 -0.38 -6.00
N THR A 115 -0.94 -0.78 -6.53
CA THR A 115 -1.70 -1.96 -6.05
C THR A 115 -2.18 -2.84 -7.19
N ASP A 116 -2.40 -4.13 -6.94
CA ASP A 116 -3.08 -5.01 -7.90
C ASP A 116 -4.51 -4.51 -8.20
N ASN A 117 -4.91 -4.60 -9.46
CA ASN A 117 -6.24 -4.17 -9.89
C ASN A 117 -7.32 -5.12 -9.35
N LYS A 118 -8.40 -4.52 -8.84
CA LYS A 118 -9.58 -5.21 -8.27
C LYS A 118 -10.85 -4.48 -8.71
N ASP A 119 -11.97 -5.18 -8.72
CA ASP A 119 -13.18 -4.73 -9.41
C ASP A 119 -13.77 -3.46 -8.77
N ASN A 120 -13.78 -3.39 -7.44
CA ASN A 120 -14.27 -2.24 -6.67
C ASN A 120 -13.23 -1.13 -6.48
N LEU A 121 -12.02 -1.23 -7.05
CA LEU A 121 -10.97 -0.25 -6.79
C LEU A 121 -11.37 1.15 -7.27
N ASN A 122 -12.13 1.23 -8.38
CA ASN A 122 -12.67 2.48 -8.93
C ASN A 122 -13.75 3.13 -8.05
N GLU A 123 -14.37 2.37 -7.13
CA GLU A 123 -15.32 2.93 -6.15
C GLU A 123 -14.57 3.62 -5.00
N LEU A 124 -13.36 3.14 -4.70
CA LEU A 124 -12.52 3.65 -3.62
C LEU A 124 -11.69 4.84 -4.10
N PHE A 125 -11.03 4.72 -5.26
CA PHE A 125 -10.10 5.70 -5.79
C PHE A 125 -10.23 5.87 -7.29
N THR A 126 -9.85 7.03 -7.80
CA THR A 126 -9.68 7.27 -9.23
C THR A 126 -8.29 6.80 -9.66
N ILE A 127 -8.24 5.70 -10.41
CA ILE A 127 -6.99 5.11 -10.91
C ILE A 127 -6.23 6.13 -11.80
N ASP A 128 -4.90 6.12 -11.69
CA ASP A 128 -3.93 7.02 -12.33
C ASP A 128 -4.06 8.50 -11.95
N LYS A 129 -4.95 8.84 -11.01
CA LYS A 129 -5.08 10.19 -10.43
C LYS A 129 -4.83 10.22 -8.94
N GLU A 130 -5.33 9.23 -8.21
CA GLU A 130 -5.24 9.13 -6.75
C GLU A 130 -4.37 7.94 -6.30
N ILE A 131 -4.32 6.89 -7.11
CA ILE A 131 -3.51 5.69 -6.91
C ILE A 131 -3.09 5.14 -8.29
N VAL A 132 -2.20 4.16 -8.31
CA VAL A 132 -1.84 3.44 -9.53
C VAL A 132 -2.19 1.96 -9.35
N SER A 133 -2.85 1.35 -10.34
CA SER A 133 -3.12 -0.09 -10.33
C SER A 133 -2.19 -0.85 -11.28
N TYR A 134 -2.12 -2.18 -11.19
CA TYR A 134 -1.47 -3.04 -12.19
C TYR A 134 -2.24 -4.34 -12.38
N HIS A 135 -2.13 -4.94 -13.55
CA HIS A 135 -2.78 -6.20 -13.94
C HIS A 135 -1.79 -7.35 -14.07
N SER A 136 -0.49 -7.06 -14.12
CA SER A 136 0.57 -8.07 -14.21
C SER A 136 1.86 -7.60 -13.53
N THR A 137 2.75 -8.54 -13.21
CA THR A 137 4.08 -8.21 -12.67
C THR A 137 4.92 -7.38 -13.64
N ALA A 138 4.79 -7.62 -14.96
CA ALA A 138 5.50 -6.85 -15.97
C ALA A 138 5.05 -5.37 -15.96
N GLU A 139 3.74 -5.14 -15.89
CA GLU A 139 3.16 -3.79 -15.76
C GLU A 139 3.58 -3.13 -14.45
N LEU A 140 3.61 -3.88 -13.33
CA LEU A 140 4.11 -3.38 -12.05
C LEU A 140 5.56 -2.89 -12.16
N ILE A 141 6.45 -3.67 -12.77
CA ILE A 141 7.86 -3.30 -12.99
C ILE A 141 7.96 -2.03 -13.84
N GLU A 142 7.20 -1.95 -14.93
CA GLU A 142 7.18 -0.78 -15.81
C GLU A 142 6.73 0.48 -15.06
N LYS A 143 5.60 0.41 -14.35
CA LYS A 143 5.04 1.52 -13.58
C LYS A 143 5.99 1.98 -12.49
N ILE A 144 6.63 1.05 -11.78
CA ILE A 144 7.65 1.38 -10.79
C ILE A 144 8.80 2.17 -11.42
N ARG A 145 9.38 1.67 -12.53
CA ARG A 145 10.51 2.34 -13.21
C ARG A 145 10.11 3.73 -13.69
N TYR A 146 8.89 3.86 -14.23
CA TYR A 146 8.34 5.14 -14.64
C TYR A 146 8.22 6.10 -13.45
N TYR A 147 7.49 5.75 -12.40
CA TYR A 147 7.24 6.66 -11.27
C TYR A 147 8.46 6.93 -10.38
N LEU A 148 9.52 6.12 -10.47
CA LEU A 148 10.81 6.45 -9.83
C LEU A 148 11.59 7.56 -10.55
N THR A 149 11.28 7.84 -11.81
CA THR A 149 11.94 8.88 -12.62
C THR A 149 11.04 10.10 -12.88
N HIS A 150 9.77 10.05 -12.46
CA HIS A 150 8.76 11.10 -12.66
C HIS A 150 8.26 11.63 -11.30
N ASP A 151 9.16 12.29 -10.57
CA ASP A 151 8.92 12.74 -9.19
C ASP A 151 7.68 13.63 -9.06
N ASP A 152 7.54 14.66 -9.91
CA ASP A 152 6.41 15.60 -9.83
C ASP A 152 5.06 14.91 -10.03
N GLU A 153 4.99 13.98 -10.98
CA GLU A 153 3.77 13.22 -11.23
C GLU A 153 3.46 12.25 -10.08
N ARG A 154 4.48 11.54 -9.58
CA ARG A 154 4.35 10.64 -8.43
C ARG A 154 3.81 11.39 -7.21
N GLU A 155 4.43 12.51 -6.85
CA GLU A 155 4.03 13.30 -5.68
C GLU A 155 2.63 13.90 -5.86
N ARG A 156 2.26 14.31 -7.08
CA ARG A 156 0.90 14.78 -7.41
C ARG A 156 -0.15 13.70 -7.18
N ILE A 157 0.09 12.47 -7.65
CA ILE A 157 -0.84 11.35 -7.45
C ILE A 157 -0.90 10.97 -5.96
N ALA A 158 0.24 10.90 -5.27
CA ALA A 158 0.29 10.61 -3.84
C ALA A 158 -0.50 11.63 -2.99
N ALA A 159 -0.36 12.92 -3.30
CA ALA A 159 -1.12 13.99 -2.65
C ALA A 159 -2.63 13.89 -2.92
N ALA A 160 -3.02 13.57 -4.15
CA ALA A 160 -4.43 13.37 -4.50
C ALA A 160 -5.02 12.15 -3.77
N GLY A 161 -4.29 11.04 -3.69
CA GLY A 161 -4.66 9.86 -2.91
C GLY A 161 -4.82 10.17 -1.42
N GLN A 162 -3.91 10.96 -0.85
CA GLN A 162 -4.02 11.43 0.53
C GLN A 162 -5.28 12.25 0.76
N HIS A 163 -5.54 13.23 -0.11
CA HIS A 163 -6.73 14.04 -0.03
C HIS A 163 -8.00 13.17 -0.08
N ARG A 164 -8.07 12.20 -0.99
CA ARG A 164 -9.18 11.24 -1.08
C ARG A 164 -9.37 10.46 0.21
N THR A 165 -8.29 9.92 0.78
CA THR A 165 -8.36 9.13 2.02
C THR A 165 -8.79 9.95 3.23
N LEU A 166 -8.28 11.16 3.39
CA LEU A 166 -8.67 12.05 4.49
C LEU A 166 -10.11 12.55 4.36
N ARG A 167 -10.60 12.71 3.12
CA ARG A 167 -11.99 13.10 2.86
C ARG A 167 -12.97 11.97 3.13
N ASP A 168 -12.71 10.77 2.59
CA ASP A 168 -13.75 9.73 2.47
C ASP A 168 -13.45 8.46 3.27
N HIS A 169 -12.18 8.14 3.49
CA HIS A 169 -11.76 6.82 3.96
C HIS A 169 -11.16 6.85 5.37
N THR A 170 -11.61 7.76 6.24
CA THR A 170 -11.22 7.79 7.66
C THR A 170 -12.14 6.94 8.53
N TYR A 171 -11.66 6.51 9.70
CA TYR A 171 -12.53 5.86 10.70
C TYR A 171 -13.71 6.75 11.11
N ARG A 172 -13.51 8.07 11.16
CA ARG A 172 -14.58 9.03 11.41
C ARG A 172 -15.71 8.90 10.39
N GLN A 173 -15.39 8.82 9.10
CA GLN A 173 -16.39 8.64 8.05
C GLN A 173 -17.09 7.29 8.16
N ARG A 174 -16.34 6.22 8.41
CA ARG A 174 -16.94 4.89 8.62
C ARG A 174 -17.90 4.86 9.81
N MET A 175 -17.63 5.63 10.86
CA MET A 175 -18.53 5.75 12.01
C MET A 175 -19.79 6.56 11.73
N GLN A 176 -19.69 7.60 10.90
CA GLN A 176 -20.86 8.34 10.45
C GLN A 176 -21.77 7.47 9.57
N GLU A 177 -21.19 6.70 8.64
CA GLU A 177 -21.93 5.73 7.82
C GLU A 177 -22.65 4.69 8.68
N LEU A 178 -21.95 4.08 9.65
CA LEU A 178 -22.55 3.09 10.56
C LEU A 178 -23.68 3.72 11.38
N HIS A 179 -23.46 4.91 11.94
CA HIS A 179 -24.47 5.61 12.71
C HIS A 179 -25.73 5.90 11.88
N ALA A 180 -25.56 6.36 10.62
CA ALA A 180 -26.66 6.62 9.72
C ALA A 180 -27.49 5.35 9.40
N ILE A 181 -26.83 4.19 9.27
CA ILE A 181 -27.52 2.90 9.10
C ILE A 181 -28.30 2.55 10.36
N LEU A 182 -27.68 2.64 11.54
CA LEU A 182 -28.34 2.29 12.81
C LEU A 182 -29.55 3.17 13.10
N ALA A 183 -29.46 4.48 12.80
CA ALA A 183 -30.54 5.43 12.97
C ALA A 183 -31.77 5.17 12.07
N GLN A 184 -31.71 4.24 11.11
CA GLN A 184 -32.89 3.80 10.35
C GLN A 184 -33.72 2.76 11.09
N TYR A 185 -33.16 2.13 12.13
CA TYR A 185 -33.77 1.02 12.87
C TYR A 185 -34.14 1.36 14.32
N TYR A 186 -33.81 2.57 14.78
CA TYR A 186 -34.13 3.13 16.10
C TYR A 186 -34.68 4.54 15.96
#